data_AF-B9FZF0-F1
#
_entry.id   AF-B9FZF0-F1
#
_cell.length_a   1.000
_cell.length_b   1.000
_cell.length_c   1.000
_cell.angle_alpha   90.00
_cell.angle_beta   90.00
_cell.angle_gamma   90.00
#
_symmetry.space_group_name_H-M   'P 1'
#
loop_
_entity.id
_entity.type
_entity.pdbx_description
1 polymer ?
#
loop_
_entity_poly.entity_id
_entity_poly.type
_entity_poly.pdbx_seq_one_letter_code
_entity_poly.pdbx_strand_id
1 'polypeptide(L)'
;MSFDEHHLRVENARLRDEIDRISGIAAKHVGKPPIVSFPVLSSPLAVAAARSPLDLAGAYGVVTPGLDMFGGAGDLLRGVHPLDADKPMIVELAVAAMDELVQMAQLDEPLWSSSSEPAAALLDEEEYARMFPRGLGPKQYGLKSEASRHGAVVIMTHSNLVEILMDVNQFATVFSSIVSRASTHEVLSTGVAGNYNGALQVMSMEFQVPSPLVPTRESYFVRYCKNNSDGTWAVVDVSLDSLRPSPVQKCRRRPSGCLIQEMPNGYSKVTWVEHVEVDDSSVHNIYKPLVNSGLAFGAKRWVGTLDRQCERLASAMASNIPNGDLGVITSVEGRKSMLKLAERMVASFCGGVTASVAHQWTTLSGSGAEDVRVMTRKSVDDPGRPPGIVLNAATSFWLPVPPAAVFDFLRDETSRSEWDILSNGGAVQEMAHIANGRDHGNSVSLLRVNSANSNQSNMLILQESCTDASGSYVVYAPVDIVAMNVVLNGGDPDYVALLPSGFAILPDGPSGNAQAAVGENGSGSGGGSLLTVAFQILVDSVPTAKLSLGSVATVNSLIACTVERIKAAVCRDSNPQ
;
A
#
# COMPACT_ATOMS: atom_id res chain seq x y z
N MET A 1 37.05 -22.10 -36.26
CA MET A 1 36.15 -22.46 -35.16
C MET A 1 37.00 -22.77 -33.95
N SER A 2 36.83 -22.02 -32.86
CA SER A 2 37.65 -22.21 -31.65
C SER A 2 37.26 -23.50 -30.94
N PHE A 3 38.16 -24.01 -30.10
CA PHE A 3 37.93 -25.21 -29.30
C PHE A 3 36.68 -25.06 -28.41
N ASP A 4 36.42 -23.84 -27.93
CA ASP A 4 35.24 -23.49 -27.12
C ASP A 4 33.94 -23.56 -27.93
N GLU A 5 33.98 -23.16 -29.20
CA GLU A 5 32.82 -23.24 -30.10
C GLU A 5 32.47 -24.70 -30.45
N HIS A 6 33.46 -25.59 -30.51
CA HIS A 6 33.23 -27.02 -30.67
C HIS A 6 32.69 -27.64 -29.39
N HIS A 7 33.25 -27.29 -28.23
CA HIS A 7 32.78 -27.74 -26.92
C HIS A 7 31.31 -27.34 -26.67
N LEU A 8 30.96 -26.09 -26.95
CA LEU A 8 29.58 -25.58 -26.83
C LEU A 8 28.59 -26.30 -27.75
N ARG A 9 29.02 -26.73 -28.95
CA ARG A 9 28.18 -27.53 -29.85
C ARG A 9 27.98 -28.95 -29.34
N VAL A 10 29.01 -29.57 -28.78
CA VAL A 10 28.93 -30.91 -28.18
C VAL A 10 28.05 -30.88 -26.92
N GLU A 11 28.21 -29.86 -26.09
CA GLU A 11 27.40 -29.68 -24.88
C GLU A 11 25.93 -29.36 -25.21
N ASN A 12 25.67 -28.52 -26.22
CA ASN A 12 24.31 -28.30 -26.73
C ASN A 12 23.67 -29.58 -27.29
N ALA A 13 24.44 -30.41 -28.01
CA ALA A 13 23.93 -31.69 -28.52
C ALA A 13 23.54 -32.62 -27.36
N ARG A 14 24.38 -32.71 -26.33
CA ARG A 14 24.11 -33.50 -25.12
C ARG A 14 22.89 -32.98 -24.36
N LEU A 15 22.73 -31.67 -24.20
CA LEU A 15 21.58 -31.08 -23.52
C LEU A 15 20.27 -31.30 -24.28
N ARG A 16 20.31 -31.31 -25.62
CA ARG A 16 19.16 -31.66 -26.46
C ARG A 16 18.73 -33.10 -26.26
N ASP A 17 19.68 -34.03 -26.22
CA ASP A 17 19.39 -35.45 -25.96
C ASP A 17 18.78 -35.65 -24.57
N GLU A 18 19.23 -34.89 -23.56
CA GLU A 18 18.66 -34.96 -22.20
C GLU A 18 17.24 -34.38 -22.15
N ILE A 19 16.97 -33.28 -22.86
CA ILE A 19 15.62 -32.70 -23.00
C ILE A 19 14.67 -33.69 -23.69
N ASP A 20 15.12 -34.36 -24.76
CA ASP A 20 14.30 -35.35 -25.46
C ASP A 20 14.02 -36.57 -24.59
N ARG A 21 15.00 -36.98 -23.77
CA ARG A 21 14.82 -38.07 -22.79
C ARG A 21 13.80 -37.71 -21.71
N ILE A 22 13.89 -36.50 -21.14
CA ILE A 22 12.96 -36.01 -20.12
C ILE A 22 11.56 -35.81 -20.72
N SER A 23 11.48 -35.27 -21.94
CA SER A 23 10.22 -35.12 -22.69
C SER A 23 9.58 -36.47 -23.02
N GLY A 24 10.39 -37.50 -23.29
CA GLY A 24 9.92 -38.88 -23.44
C GLY A 24 9.40 -39.52 -22.15
N ILE A 25 9.92 -39.14 -20.99
CA ILE A 25 9.43 -39.57 -19.68
C ILE A 25 8.13 -38.83 -19.31
N ALA A 26 8.05 -37.53 -19.60
CA ALA A 26 6.86 -36.70 -19.41
C ALA A 26 5.70 -37.16 -20.33
N ALA A 27 5.99 -37.52 -21.57
CA ALA A 27 5.01 -38.05 -22.52
C ALA A 27 4.48 -39.46 -22.17
N LYS A 28 5.13 -40.18 -21.24
CA LYS A 28 4.64 -41.45 -20.68
C LYS A 28 3.73 -41.28 -19.45
N HIS A 29 3.71 -40.09 -18.83
CA HIS A 29 2.91 -39.79 -17.63
C HIS A 29 1.79 -38.78 -17.87
N VAL A 30 1.66 -38.24 -19.09
CA VAL A 30 0.58 -37.32 -19.48
C VAL A 30 0.00 -37.81 -20.80
N GLY A 31 -1.27 -38.22 -20.79
CA GLY A 31 -1.98 -38.70 -21.97
C GLY A 31 -2.04 -37.63 -23.08
N LYS A 32 -1.67 -38.04 -24.30
CA LYS A 32 -1.80 -37.25 -25.54
C LYS A 32 -3.25 -37.26 -26.06
N PRO A 33 -3.68 -36.26 -26.86
CA PRO A 33 -3.60 -36.41 -28.33
C PRO A 33 -3.21 -35.08 -29.04
N PRO A 34 -3.34 -34.92 -30.38
CA PRO A 34 -2.20 -34.99 -31.30
C PRO A 34 -1.85 -33.66 -32.00
N ILE A 35 -0.64 -33.65 -32.59
CA ILE A 35 -0.04 -32.57 -33.38
C ILE A 35 -0.73 -32.45 -34.75
N VAL A 36 -1.09 -31.23 -35.16
CA VAL A 36 -1.05 -30.82 -36.58
C VAL A 36 -0.59 -29.37 -36.68
N SER A 37 0.38 -29.12 -37.57
CA SER A 37 1.04 -27.85 -37.87
C SER A 37 0.09 -26.79 -38.46
N PHE A 38 0.33 -25.53 -38.10
CA PHE A 38 -0.33 -24.33 -38.65
C PHE A 38 0.04 -24.08 -40.13
N PRO A 39 -0.88 -23.45 -40.90
CA PRO A 39 -0.61 -22.07 -41.28
C PRO A 39 -1.81 -21.10 -41.12
N VAL A 40 -1.50 -19.92 -40.60
CA VAL A 40 -1.97 -18.58 -41.00
C VAL A 40 -3.48 -18.22 -40.95
N LEU A 41 -3.75 -17.21 -40.09
CA LEU A 41 -4.77 -16.15 -40.09
C LEU A 41 -6.27 -16.44 -39.77
N SER A 42 -6.74 -15.66 -38.78
CA SER A 42 -8.08 -15.05 -38.63
C SER A 42 -9.12 -15.74 -37.71
N SER A 43 -9.60 -14.95 -36.74
CA SER A 43 -10.83 -15.06 -35.91
C SER A 43 -12.11 -15.11 -36.79
N PRO A 44 -13.38 -15.31 -36.30
CA PRO A 44 -13.90 -15.44 -34.92
C PRO A 44 -15.05 -16.48 -34.67
N LEU A 45 -15.44 -16.63 -33.40
CA LEU A 45 -16.80 -16.87 -32.83
C LEU A 45 -17.66 -18.13 -33.18
N ALA A 46 -18.17 -18.71 -32.08
CA ALA A 46 -19.55 -19.17 -31.81
C ALA A 46 -19.95 -20.67 -31.97
N VAL A 47 -20.29 -21.24 -30.79
CA VAL A 47 -21.58 -21.85 -30.44
C VAL A 47 -21.83 -23.35 -30.71
N ALA A 48 -22.28 -23.98 -29.61
CA ALA A 48 -23.25 -25.08 -29.48
C ALA A 48 -22.79 -26.55 -29.45
N ALA A 49 -23.03 -27.10 -28.26
CA ALA A 49 -23.96 -28.21 -27.98
C ALA A 49 -23.39 -29.62 -27.76
N ALA A 50 -23.53 -30.01 -26.47
CA ALA A 50 -24.36 -31.11 -26.00
C ALA A 50 -23.70 -32.48 -25.68
N ARG A 51 -23.76 -32.76 -24.35
CA ARG A 51 -24.32 -33.96 -23.68
C ARG A 51 -23.51 -35.27 -23.74
N SER A 52 -22.86 -35.59 -22.60
CA SER A 52 -23.13 -36.68 -21.62
C SER A 52 -23.52 -38.10 -22.11
N PRO A 53 -23.54 -39.19 -21.26
CA PRO A 53 -23.17 -39.37 -19.83
C PRO A 53 -22.52 -40.74 -19.44
N LEU A 54 -22.30 -40.95 -18.11
CA LEU A 54 -22.25 -42.23 -17.31
C LEU A 54 -20.99 -43.13 -17.46
N ASP A 55 -20.45 -43.87 -16.47
CA ASP A 55 -20.92 -44.28 -15.14
C ASP A 55 -19.77 -44.90 -14.26
N LEU A 56 -19.94 -44.77 -12.94
CA LEU A 56 -19.82 -45.76 -11.83
C LEU A 56 -18.53 -46.50 -11.35
N ALA A 57 -18.42 -46.53 -10.00
CA ALA A 57 -17.82 -47.50 -9.04
C ALA A 57 -16.28 -47.63 -8.97
N GLY A 58 -15.60 -47.83 -7.83
CA GLY A 58 -15.89 -48.12 -6.41
C GLY A 58 -14.57 -48.68 -5.81
N ALA A 59 -13.98 -48.11 -4.74
CA ALA A 59 -14.11 -48.51 -3.33
C ALA A 59 -12.82 -49.18 -2.75
N TYR A 60 -12.59 -48.95 -1.44
CA TYR A 60 -11.64 -49.56 -0.48
C TYR A 60 -10.16 -49.11 -0.57
N GLY A 61 -9.44 -48.60 0.45
CA GLY A 61 -9.68 -48.44 1.89
C GLY A 61 -8.64 -49.23 2.71
N VAL A 62 -7.56 -48.60 3.21
CA VAL A 62 -6.77 -49.04 4.38
C VAL A 62 -6.18 -47.83 5.12
N VAL A 63 -6.37 -47.80 6.44
CA VAL A 63 -5.96 -46.78 7.40
C VAL A 63 -4.72 -47.28 8.16
N THR A 64 -3.77 -46.39 8.48
CA THR A 64 -2.85 -46.57 9.63
C THR A 64 -2.53 -45.20 10.24
N PRO A 65 -2.50 -45.06 11.58
CA PRO A 65 -2.68 -43.75 12.23
C PRO A 65 -1.36 -43.14 12.74
N GLY A 66 -1.30 -41.80 12.74
CA GLY A 66 -0.43 -41.03 13.63
C GLY A 66 0.57 -40.09 12.95
N LEU A 67 0.12 -38.90 12.52
CA LEU A 67 0.68 -37.59 12.89
C LEU A 67 -0.20 -36.49 12.24
N ASP A 68 -1.32 -36.17 12.89
CA ASP A 68 -2.14 -35.01 12.54
C ASP A 68 -1.49 -33.71 13.05
N MET A 69 -1.88 -32.63 12.37
CA MET A 69 -1.78 -31.22 12.79
C MET A 69 -0.69 -30.38 12.13
N PHE A 70 -0.71 -30.30 10.79
CA PHE A 70 -0.38 -29.07 10.05
C PHE A 70 -1.25 -28.98 8.80
N GLY A 71 -2.51 -28.59 9.00
CA GLY A 71 -3.45 -28.22 7.93
C GLY A 71 -4.25 -27.03 8.39
N GLY A 72 -4.16 -25.90 7.68
CA GLY A 72 -4.99 -24.74 7.96
C GLY A 72 -4.39 -23.41 7.52
N ALA A 73 -4.53 -23.10 6.22
CA ALA A 73 -4.58 -21.74 5.67
C ALA A 73 -4.89 -21.73 4.16
N GLY A 74 -4.58 -22.82 3.45
CA GLY A 74 -4.70 -22.86 1.98
C GLY A 74 -6.08 -23.18 1.41
N ASP A 75 -7.04 -23.67 2.22
CA ASP A 75 -8.29 -24.24 1.71
C ASP A 75 -9.53 -23.34 1.88
N LEU A 76 -9.37 -22.13 2.44
CA LEU A 76 -10.48 -21.16 2.61
C LEU A 76 -10.73 -20.29 1.38
N LEU A 77 -9.83 -20.27 0.39
CA LEU A 77 -9.93 -19.37 -0.77
C LEU A 77 -10.38 -20.08 -2.06
N ARG A 78 -10.61 -21.40 -2.04
CA ARG A 78 -11.02 -22.16 -3.23
C ARG A 78 -12.49 -21.95 -3.64
N GLY A 79 -13.23 -21.10 -2.92
CA GLY A 79 -14.64 -20.77 -3.17
C GLY A 79 -14.94 -19.30 -3.53
N VAL A 80 -13.94 -18.48 -3.84
CA VAL A 80 -14.11 -17.00 -3.96
C VAL A 80 -14.72 -16.55 -5.30
N HIS A 81 -14.84 -17.42 -6.31
CA HIS A 81 -15.43 -17.01 -7.59
C HIS A 81 -16.97 -16.83 -7.49
N PRO A 82 -17.52 -15.69 -7.97
CA PRO A 82 -18.96 -15.53 -8.19
C PRO A 82 -19.57 -16.70 -8.97
N LEU A 83 -20.75 -17.17 -8.57
CA LEU A 83 -21.49 -18.15 -9.36
C LEU A 83 -22.14 -17.40 -10.53
N ASP A 84 -22.30 -18.05 -11.69
CA ASP A 84 -22.94 -17.39 -12.84
C ASP A 84 -24.36 -16.87 -12.53
N ALA A 85 -25.04 -17.49 -11.56
CA ALA A 85 -26.36 -17.05 -11.07
C ALA A 85 -26.31 -15.72 -10.28
N ASP A 86 -25.18 -15.36 -9.68
CA ASP A 86 -25.02 -14.16 -8.87
C ASP A 86 -24.79 -12.91 -9.75
N LYS A 87 -24.33 -13.09 -11.00
CA LYS A 87 -23.90 -12.00 -11.88
C LYS A 87 -24.96 -10.92 -12.13
N PRO A 88 -26.24 -11.25 -12.44
CA PRO A 88 -27.27 -10.23 -12.62
C PRO A 88 -27.52 -9.41 -11.35
N MET A 89 -27.49 -10.05 -10.18
CA MET A 89 -27.66 -9.37 -8.89
C MET A 89 -26.49 -8.45 -8.58
N ILE A 90 -25.26 -8.87 -8.89
CA ILE A 90 -24.05 -8.05 -8.74
C ILE A 90 -24.14 -6.80 -9.63
N VAL A 91 -24.61 -6.96 -10.88
CA VAL A 91 -24.79 -5.83 -11.80
C VAL A 91 -25.85 -4.85 -11.27
N GLU A 92 -27.00 -5.35 -10.81
CA GLU A 92 -28.05 -4.50 -10.23
C GLU A 92 -27.55 -3.72 -9.00
N LEU A 93 -26.82 -4.40 -8.10
CA LEU A 93 -26.22 -3.79 -6.92
C LEU A 93 -25.20 -2.70 -7.32
N ALA A 94 -24.35 -2.97 -8.30
CA ALA A 94 -23.36 -2.01 -8.78
C ALA A 94 -24.00 -0.76 -9.42
N VAL A 95 -25.08 -0.92 -10.17
CA VAL A 95 -25.84 0.21 -10.74
C VAL A 95 -26.50 1.03 -9.64
N ALA A 96 -27.15 0.40 -8.67
CA ALA A 96 -27.74 1.10 -7.53
C ALA A 96 -26.69 1.84 -6.69
N ALA A 97 -25.53 1.21 -6.45
CA ALA A 97 -24.41 1.84 -5.76
C ALA A 97 -23.84 3.05 -6.51
N MET A 98 -23.82 3.01 -7.85
CA MET A 98 -23.40 4.14 -8.66
C MET A 98 -24.33 5.35 -8.48
N ASP A 99 -25.65 5.13 -8.56
CA ASP A 99 -26.63 6.20 -8.38
C ASP A 99 -26.59 6.78 -6.95
N GLU A 100 -26.31 5.94 -5.94
CA GLU A 100 -26.09 6.37 -4.56
C GLU A 100 -24.81 7.20 -4.42
N LEU A 101 -23.67 6.72 -4.94
CA LEU A 101 -22.38 7.43 -4.87
C LEU A 101 -22.47 8.82 -5.51
N VAL A 102 -23.08 8.92 -6.69
CA VAL A 102 -23.24 10.19 -7.42
C VAL A 102 -24.02 11.20 -6.57
N GLN A 103 -25.13 10.76 -5.96
CA GLN A 103 -25.93 11.60 -5.06
C GLN A 103 -25.16 11.97 -3.78
N MET A 104 -24.48 11.01 -3.14
CA MET A 104 -23.68 11.29 -1.95
C MET A 104 -22.55 12.28 -2.24
N ALA A 105 -21.95 12.25 -3.43
CA ALA A 105 -20.88 13.17 -3.79
C ALA A 105 -21.39 14.59 -4.11
N GLN A 106 -22.60 14.72 -4.67
CA GLN A 106 -23.14 15.99 -5.18
C GLN A 106 -24.08 16.72 -4.23
N LEU A 107 -24.83 16.01 -3.39
CA LEU A 107 -25.74 16.62 -2.42
C LEU A 107 -24.95 17.21 -1.24
N ASP A 108 -25.45 18.30 -0.66
CA ASP A 108 -24.92 18.91 0.56
C ASP A 108 -25.91 18.70 1.72
N GLU A 109 -26.34 19.76 2.40
CA GLU A 109 -27.40 19.69 3.42
C GLU A 109 -28.74 19.25 2.79
N PRO A 110 -29.55 18.40 3.45
CA PRO A 110 -29.38 17.91 4.83
C PRO A 110 -28.60 16.58 4.93
N LEU A 111 -28.14 16.00 3.82
CA LEU A 111 -27.42 14.72 3.84
C LEU A 111 -26.09 14.83 4.58
N TRP A 112 -25.40 15.93 4.31
CA TRP A 112 -24.11 16.26 4.89
C TRP A 112 -24.26 17.48 5.76
N SER A 113 -24.05 17.29 7.06
CA SER A 113 -24.02 18.38 8.01
C SER A 113 -22.67 19.11 7.95
N SER A 114 -22.76 20.43 7.95
CA SER A 114 -21.62 21.34 7.97
C SER A 114 -20.99 21.32 9.36
N SER A 115 -19.84 20.66 9.50
CA SER A 115 -19.02 20.77 10.71
C SER A 115 -18.44 22.18 10.83
N SER A 116 -18.27 22.68 12.06
CA SER A 116 -17.54 23.93 12.33
C SER A 116 -16.06 23.88 11.92
N GLU A 117 -15.53 22.68 11.64
CA GLU A 117 -14.23 22.51 11.03
C GLU A 117 -14.34 22.35 9.49
N PRO A 118 -13.46 23.00 8.70
CA PRO A 118 -13.45 22.92 7.24
C PRO A 118 -13.09 21.54 6.66
N ALA A 119 -12.96 20.49 7.48
CA ALA A 119 -12.30 19.25 7.12
C ALA A 119 -13.19 17.98 7.07
N ALA A 120 -14.44 17.99 7.55
CA ALA A 120 -15.28 16.80 7.45
C ALA A 120 -16.78 17.15 7.45
N ALA A 121 -17.43 16.97 6.30
CA ALA A 121 -18.88 16.83 6.24
C ALA A 121 -19.27 15.53 6.94
N LEU A 122 -20.13 15.60 7.95
CA LEU A 122 -20.64 14.43 8.67
C LEU A 122 -21.95 13.97 8.04
N LEU A 123 -22.04 12.67 7.73
CA LEU A 123 -23.23 12.09 7.15
C LEU A 123 -24.33 12.00 8.22
N ASP A 124 -25.52 12.51 7.90
CA ASP A 124 -26.71 12.26 8.70
C ASP A 124 -27.26 10.86 8.39
N GLU A 125 -27.20 9.95 9.37
CA GLU A 125 -27.62 8.55 9.19
C GLU A 125 -29.14 8.43 8.91
N GLU A 126 -29.97 9.33 9.45
CA GLU A 126 -31.42 9.29 9.27
C GLU A 126 -31.82 9.76 7.86
N GLU A 127 -31.26 10.89 7.41
CA GLU A 127 -31.46 11.39 6.05
C GLU A 127 -30.90 10.43 5.01
N TYR A 128 -29.72 9.85 5.27
CA TYR A 128 -29.17 8.79 4.43
C TYR A 128 -30.13 7.59 4.33
N ALA A 129 -30.63 7.08 5.46
CA ALA A 129 -31.57 5.96 5.46
C ALA A 129 -32.90 6.27 4.74
N ARG A 130 -33.36 7.53 4.82
CA ARG A 130 -34.56 8.01 4.12
C ARG A 130 -34.36 8.09 2.60
N MET A 131 -33.19 8.52 2.14
CA MET A 131 -32.90 8.69 0.71
C MET A 131 -32.51 7.40 0.01
N PHE A 132 -31.87 6.46 0.72
CA PHE A 132 -31.35 5.22 0.12
C PHE A 132 -31.97 3.94 0.73
N PRO A 133 -33.31 3.76 0.68
CA PRO A 133 -33.99 2.62 1.31
C PRO A 133 -33.72 1.28 0.61
N ARG A 134 -33.17 1.31 -0.62
CA ARG A 134 -32.88 0.13 -1.46
C ARG A 134 -31.40 -0.28 -1.46
N GLY A 135 -30.58 0.34 -0.63
CA GLY A 135 -29.14 0.02 -0.54
C GLY A 135 -28.87 -1.35 0.08
N LEU A 136 -27.66 -1.53 0.62
CA LEU A 136 -27.19 -2.74 1.30
C LEU A 136 -28.03 -3.19 2.53
N GLY A 137 -29.13 -2.51 2.85
CA GLY A 137 -29.97 -2.80 4.02
C GLY A 137 -29.41 -2.20 5.31
N PRO A 138 -29.95 -2.59 6.48
CA PRO A 138 -29.59 -1.97 7.75
C PRO A 138 -28.14 -2.30 8.16
N LYS A 139 -27.58 -1.40 8.98
CA LYS A 139 -26.28 -1.58 9.64
C LYS A 139 -26.30 -2.85 10.50
N GLN A 140 -25.26 -3.68 10.37
CA GLN A 140 -25.15 -4.91 11.16
C GLN A 140 -24.83 -4.59 12.63
N TYR A 141 -25.34 -5.42 13.56
CA TYR A 141 -25.10 -5.23 14.98
C TYR A 141 -23.60 -5.36 15.31
N GLY A 142 -23.07 -4.42 16.09
CA GLY A 142 -21.66 -4.38 16.48
C GLY A 142 -20.75 -3.65 15.50
N LEU A 143 -21.24 -3.25 14.31
CA LEU A 143 -20.48 -2.40 13.39
C LEU A 143 -20.81 -0.92 13.61
N LYS A 144 -19.79 -0.09 13.54
CA LYS A 144 -19.88 1.36 13.53
C LYS A 144 -19.92 1.89 12.10
N SER A 145 -20.76 2.87 11.83
CA SER A 145 -20.76 3.56 10.54
C SER A 145 -19.70 4.65 10.53
N GLU A 146 -18.91 4.70 9.46
CA GLU A 146 -17.95 5.74 9.16
C GLU A 146 -18.25 6.26 7.75
N ALA A 147 -18.53 7.56 7.64
CA ALA A 147 -18.82 8.20 6.36
C ALA A 147 -18.12 9.56 6.26
N SER A 148 -17.51 9.82 5.12
CA SER A 148 -16.84 11.08 4.86
C SER A 148 -16.83 11.42 3.37
N ARG A 149 -16.81 12.71 3.07
CA ARG A 149 -16.70 13.25 1.72
C ARG A 149 -15.63 14.34 1.69
N HIS A 150 -14.78 14.30 0.66
CA HIS A 150 -13.78 15.33 0.44
C HIS A 150 -13.51 15.51 -1.05
N GLY A 151 -13.15 16.71 -1.48
CA GLY A 151 -12.80 16.94 -2.88
C GLY A 151 -11.65 17.93 -3.04
N ALA A 152 -10.88 17.73 -4.11
CA ALA A 152 -9.77 18.59 -4.49
C ALA A 152 -9.61 18.62 -6.01
N VAL A 153 -8.85 19.61 -6.50
CA VAL A 153 -8.40 19.66 -7.89
C VAL A 153 -6.97 19.13 -7.95
N VAL A 154 -6.74 18.13 -8.79
CA VAL A 154 -5.44 17.45 -8.93
C VAL A 154 -4.86 17.65 -10.34
N ILE A 155 -3.53 17.63 -10.44
CA ILE A 155 -2.79 17.85 -11.69
C ILE A 155 -2.69 16.54 -12.48
N MET A 156 -3.84 15.99 -12.85
CA MET A 156 -3.93 14.76 -13.63
C MET A 156 -5.22 14.74 -14.45
N THR A 157 -5.13 14.25 -15.68
CA THR A 157 -6.29 14.09 -16.58
C THR A 157 -7.23 13.00 -16.07
N HIS A 158 -8.52 13.15 -16.33
CA HIS A 158 -9.54 12.18 -15.91
C HIS A 158 -9.27 10.76 -16.45
N SER A 159 -8.75 10.64 -17.69
CA SER A 159 -8.41 9.34 -18.31
C SER A 159 -7.36 8.57 -17.51
N ASN A 160 -6.26 9.24 -17.14
CA ASN A 160 -5.19 8.64 -16.34
C ASN A 160 -5.68 8.27 -14.94
N LEU A 161 -6.53 9.10 -14.32
CA LEU A 161 -7.12 8.78 -13.02
C LEU A 161 -7.98 7.53 -13.09
N VAL A 162 -8.85 7.41 -14.11
CA VAL A 162 -9.67 6.22 -14.31
C VAL A 162 -8.79 4.99 -14.57
N GLU A 163 -7.73 5.11 -15.37
CA GLU A 163 -6.77 4.03 -15.60
C GLU A 163 -6.11 3.54 -14.30
N ILE A 164 -5.59 4.47 -13.49
CA ILE A 164 -4.99 4.16 -12.18
C ILE A 164 -5.99 3.46 -11.27
N LEU A 165 -7.25 3.92 -11.23
CA LEU A 165 -8.28 3.33 -10.37
C LEU A 165 -8.74 1.95 -10.86
N MET A 166 -8.68 1.67 -12.16
CA MET A 166 -9.15 0.41 -12.73
C MET A 166 -8.06 -0.65 -12.90
N ASP A 167 -6.78 -0.26 -12.88
CA ASP A 167 -5.64 -1.16 -12.82
C ASP A 167 -5.24 -1.42 -11.35
N VAL A 168 -5.34 -2.68 -10.92
CA VAL A 168 -5.09 -3.06 -9.52
C VAL A 168 -3.66 -2.77 -9.05
N ASN A 169 -2.67 -2.86 -9.95
CA ASN A 169 -1.26 -2.64 -9.60
C ASN A 169 -0.96 -1.16 -9.51
N GLN A 170 -1.47 -0.35 -10.45
CA GLN A 170 -1.33 1.11 -10.39
C GLN A 170 -2.07 1.67 -9.17
N PHE A 171 -3.29 1.21 -8.90
CA PHE A 171 -4.06 1.57 -7.71
C PHE A 171 -3.29 1.28 -6.42
N ALA A 172 -2.77 0.05 -6.27
CA ALA A 172 -2.01 -0.35 -5.08
C ALA A 172 -0.69 0.45 -4.94
N THR A 173 -0.07 0.85 -6.05
CA THR A 173 1.16 1.65 -6.04
C THR A 173 0.88 3.08 -5.56
N VAL A 174 -0.11 3.75 -6.17
CA VAL A 174 -0.50 5.13 -5.83
C VAL A 174 -0.95 5.23 -4.37
N PHE A 175 -1.71 4.23 -3.89
CA PHE A 175 -2.28 4.23 -2.55
C PHE A 175 -1.57 3.29 -1.59
N SER A 176 -0.26 3.05 -1.75
CA SER A 176 0.50 2.07 -0.94
C SER A 176 0.45 2.33 0.58
N SER A 177 0.23 3.56 1.01
CA SER A 177 0.06 3.93 2.42
C SER A 177 -1.33 3.57 2.98
N ILE A 178 -2.34 3.42 2.12
CA ILE A 178 -3.73 3.11 2.47
C ILE A 178 -4.09 1.66 2.15
N VAL A 179 -3.51 1.08 1.10
CA VAL A 179 -3.81 -0.25 0.57
C VAL A 179 -2.60 -1.15 0.77
N SER A 180 -2.72 -2.14 1.65
CA SER A 180 -1.64 -3.12 1.88
C SER A 180 -1.64 -4.24 0.84
N ARG A 181 -2.82 -4.60 0.33
CA ARG A 181 -3.04 -5.69 -0.62
C ARG A 181 -4.28 -5.42 -1.43
N ALA A 182 -4.22 -5.74 -2.72
CA ALA A 182 -5.35 -5.69 -3.63
C ALA A 182 -5.27 -6.85 -4.63
N SER A 183 -6.41 -7.40 -5.02
CA SER A 183 -6.48 -8.43 -6.04
C SER A 183 -7.80 -8.38 -6.81
N THR A 184 -7.72 -8.57 -8.13
CA THR A 184 -8.89 -8.75 -8.99
C THR A 184 -9.19 -10.23 -9.13
N HIS A 185 -10.39 -10.67 -8.72
CA HIS A 185 -10.82 -12.07 -8.76
C HIS A 185 -11.54 -12.42 -10.06
N GLU A 186 -12.36 -11.50 -10.58
CA GLU A 186 -13.11 -11.69 -11.82
C GLU A 186 -13.35 -10.36 -12.51
N VAL A 187 -13.29 -10.33 -13.85
CA VAL A 187 -13.71 -9.21 -14.69
C VAL A 187 -15.06 -9.56 -15.30
N LEU A 188 -16.13 -8.97 -14.76
CA LEU A 188 -17.50 -9.23 -15.20
C LEU A 188 -17.84 -8.50 -16.50
N SER A 189 -17.26 -7.32 -16.69
CA SER A 189 -17.38 -6.51 -17.90
C SER A 189 -16.10 -5.70 -18.10
N THR A 190 -15.57 -5.67 -19.32
CA THR A 190 -14.44 -4.78 -19.67
C THR A 190 -14.91 -3.36 -20.04
N GLY A 191 -16.21 -3.13 -20.11
CA GLY A 191 -16.77 -1.86 -20.57
C GLY A 191 -16.68 -1.66 -22.08
N VAL A 192 -16.87 -0.41 -22.53
CA VAL A 192 -16.76 0.00 -23.94
C VAL A 192 -15.31 -0.08 -24.40
N ALA A 193 -15.08 -0.62 -25.60
CA ALA A 193 -13.73 -0.75 -26.16
C ALA A 193 -12.95 0.57 -26.15
N GLY A 194 -11.74 0.55 -25.59
CA GLY A 194 -10.83 1.69 -25.52
C GLY A 194 -11.00 2.60 -24.30
N ASN A 195 -11.95 2.31 -23.39
CA ASN A 195 -12.05 2.97 -22.09
C ASN A 195 -12.72 2.06 -21.04
N TYR A 196 -12.97 2.57 -19.84
CA TYR A 196 -13.56 1.80 -18.74
C TYR A 196 -15.06 2.05 -18.53
N ASN A 197 -15.74 2.71 -19.47
CA ASN A 197 -17.16 3.01 -19.31
C ASN A 197 -17.98 1.72 -19.31
N GLY A 198 -18.66 1.42 -18.21
CA GLY A 198 -19.40 0.18 -18.04
C GLY A 198 -18.54 -1.00 -17.57
N ALA A 199 -17.27 -0.77 -17.19
CA ALA A 199 -16.38 -1.83 -16.72
C ALA A 199 -16.74 -2.24 -15.28
N LEU A 200 -16.71 -3.55 -15.02
CA LEU A 200 -17.16 -4.15 -13.77
C LEU A 200 -16.17 -5.25 -13.34
N GLN A 201 -15.59 -5.11 -12.15
CA GLN A 201 -14.58 -6.02 -11.62
C GLN A 201 -14.93 -6.45 -10.19
N VAL A 202 -14.74 -7.72 -9.87
CA VAL A 202 -14.84 -8.24 -8.51
C VAL A 202 -13.45 -8.27 -7.89
N MET A 203 -13.30 -7.64 -6.74
CA MET A 203 -12.00 -7.38 -6.13
C MET A 203 -12.02 -7.69 -4.63
N SER A 204 -10.84 -7.96 -4.07
CA SER A 204 -10.62 -7.83 -2.63
C SER A 204 -9.48 -6.86 -2.34
N MET A 205 -9.62 -6.11 -1.26
CA MET A 205 -8.58 -5.20 -0.77
C MET A 205 -8.44 -5.28 0.74
N GLU A 206 -7.23 -5.02 1.20
CA GLU A 206 -6.89 -4.86 2.61
C GLU A 206 -6.41 -3.41 2.82
N PHE A 207 -7.13 -2.67 3.65
CA PHE A 207 -6.85 -1.27 3.97
C PHE A 207 -6.05 -1.18 5.27
N GLN A 208 -5.09 -0.27 5.30
CA GLN A 208 -4.13 -0.12 6.39
C GLN A 208 -3.98 1.33 6.86
N VAL A 209 -3.66 1.46 8.14
CA VAL A 209 -2.94 2.60 8.69
C VAL A 209 -1.54 2.08 9.01
N PRO A 210 -0.45 2.78 8.63
CA PRO A 210 0.92 2.33 8.88
C PRO A 210 1.28 2.40 10.37
N SER A 211 0.67 1.52 11.16
CA SER A 211 0.85 1.34 12.60
C SER A 211 0.49 -0.10 13.00
N PRO A 212 1.29 -0.77 13.85
CA PRO A 212 0.95 -2.08 14.40
C PRO A 212 -0.26 -2.03 15.36
N LEU A 213 -0.68 -0.85 15.80
CA LEU A 213 -1.76 -0.65 16.78
C LEU A 213 -3.14 -0.42 16.15
N VAL A 214 -3.22 -0.40 14.82
CA VAL A 214 -4.46 -0.29 14.05
C VAL A 214 -4.61 -1.55 13.18
N PRO A 215 -5.62 -2.40 13.44
CA PRO A 215 -5.90 -3.57 12.61
C PRO A 215 -6.23 -3.19 11.16
N THR A 216 -5.88 -4.06 10.22
CA THR A 216 -6.29 -3.90 8.83
C THR A 216 -7.77 -4.17 8.65
N ARG A 217 -8.35 -3.54 7.61
CA ARG A 217 -9.76 -3.73 7.22
C ARG A 217 -9.78 -4.45 5.89
N GLU A 218 -10.34 -5.65 5.85
CA GLU A 218 -10.50 -6.41 4.60
C GLU A 218 -11.89 -6.19 4.00
N SER A 219 -11.97 -6.07 2.68
CA SER A 219 -13.24 -5.93 1.97
C SER A 219 -13.21 -6.73 0.67
N TYR A 220 -14.35 -7.35 0.36
CA TYR A 220 -14.63 -8.04 -0.89
C TYR A 220 -15.82 -7.38 -1.56
N PHE A 221 -15.60 -6.78 -2.73
CA PHE A 221 -16.54 -5.85 -3.34
C PHE A 221 -16.55 -5.94 -4.86
N VAL A 222 -17.57 -5.36 -5.48
CA VAL A 222 -17.59 -5.08 -6.92
C VAL A 222 -17.22 -3.62 -7.15
N ARG A 223 -16.28 -3.38 -8.07
CA ARG A 223 -15.89 -2.07 -8.60
C ARG A 223 -16.59 -1.84 -9.93
N TYR A 224 -17.31 -0.74 -10.04
CA TYR A 224 -18.01 -0.33 -11.25
C TYR A 224 -17.56 1.05 -11.71
N CYS A 225 -17.15 1.15 -12.98
CA CYS A 225 -16.74 2.40 -13.61
C CYS A 225 -17.74 2.83 -14.67
N LYS A 226 -18.14 4.11 -14.65
CA LYS A 226 -19.12 4.66 -15.59
C LYS A 226 -18.77 6.11 -15.93
N ASN A 227 -18.95 6.47 -17.19
CA ASN A 227 -19.03 7.87 -17.61
C ASN A 227 -20.51 8.29 -17.59
N ASN A 228 -20.84 9.26 -16.74
CA ASN A 228 -22.21 9.73 -16.54
C ASN A 228 -22.66 10.63 -17.69
N SER A 229 -23.97 10.88 -17.79
CA SER A 229 -24.54 11.68 -18.88
C SER A 229 -24.06 13.13 -18.93
N ASP A 230 -23.53 13.65 -17.82
CA ASP A 230 -22.95 14.97 -17.67
C ASP A 230 -21.45 15.02 -18.03
N GLY A 231 -20.85 13.89 -18.44
CA GLY A 231 -19.42 13.76 -18.74
C GLY A 231 -18.53 13.49 -17.53
N THR A 232 -19.09 13.44 -16.32
CA THR A 232 -18.35 13.11 -15.10
C THR A 232 -18.09 11.61 -15.04
N TRP A 233 -16.85 11.21 -14.80
CA TRP A 233 -16.51 9.82 -14.54
C TRP A 233 -16.78 9.46 -13.08
N ALA A 234 -17.21 8.23 -12.84
CA ALA A 234 -17.44 7.71 -11.51
C ALA A 234 -16.88 6.30 -11.38
N VAL A 235 -16.21 6.03 -10.27
CA VAL A 235 -15.76 4.69 -9.87
C VAL A 235 -16.34 4.40 -8.50
N VAL A 236 -17.16 3.36 -8.39
CA VAL A 236 -17.82 2.96 -7.14
C VAL A 236 -17.44 1.54 -6.76
N ASP A 237 -17.19 1.35 -5.47
CA ASP A 237 -16.95 0.08 -4.80
C ASP A 237 -18.11 -0.19 -3.82
N VAL A 238 -18.67 -1.38 -3.88
CA VAL A 238 -19.72 -1.82 -2.96
C VAL A 238 -19.54 -3.29 -2.57
N SER A 239 -19.60 -3.56 -1.27
CA SER A 239 -19.41 -4.88 -0.70
C SER A 239 -20.38 -5.93 -1.28
N LEU A 240 -19.87 -7.13 -1.55
CA LEU A 240 -20.68 -8.27 -2.00
C LEU A 240 -21.14 -9.18 -0.85
N ASP A 241 -20.88 -8.79 0.40
CA ASP A 241 -21.14 -9.61 1.58
C ASP A 241 -22.62 -9.98 1.77
N SER A 242 -23.55 -9.18 1.23
CA SER A 242 -24.99 -9.51 1.21
C SER A 242 -25.32 -10.75 0.39
N LEU A 243 -24.52 -11.04 -0.65
CA LEU A 243 -24.69 -12.20 -1.51
C LEU A 243 -24.00 -13.43 -0.94
N ARG A 244 -22.96 -13.23 -0.11
CA ARG A 244 -22.20 -14.30 0.56
C ARG A 244 -21.84 -13.91 1.99
N PRO A 245 -22.76 -14.12 2.94
CA PRO A 245 -22.51 -13.78 4.34
C PRO A 245 -21.34 -14.61 4.87
N SER A 246 -20.26 -13.94 5.27
CA SER A 246 -19.18 -14.56 6.04
C SER A 246 -19.53 -14.52 7.53
N PRO A 247 -19.34 -15.61 8.29
CA PRO A 247 -19.65 -15.64 9.73
C PRO A 247 -18.77 -14.71 10.58
N VAL A 248 -17.70 -14.11 10.01
CA VAL A 248 -16.78 -13.20 10.69
C VAL A 248 -16.62 -11.91 9.89
N GLN A 249 -17.73 -11.23 9.57
CA GLN A 249 -17.69 -9.96 8.86
C GLN A 249 -17.31 -8.82 9.82
N LYS A 250 -16.08 -8.33 9.72
CA LYS A 250 -15.57 -7.20 10.53
C LYS A 250 -15.64 -5.85 9.82
N CYS A 251 -15.83 -5.86 8.51
CA CYS A 251 -15.84 -4.66 7.68
C CYS A 251 -16.79 -4.88 6.50
N ARG A 252 -17.57 -3.86 6.18
CA ARG A 252 -18.52 -3.85 5.07
C ARG A 252 -18.46 -2.49 4.40
N ARG A 253 -18.19 -2.49 3.10
CA ARG A 253 -18.11 -1.27 2.30
C ARG A 253 -19.49 -0.91 1.74
N ARG A 254 -20.07 0.19 2.21
CA ARG A 254 -21.18 0.85 1.53
C ARG A 254 -20.67 1.55 0.27
N PRO A 255 -21.55 1.97 -0.66
CA PRO A 255 -21.14 2.65 -1.88
C PRO A 255 -20.09 3.75 -1.59
N SER A 256 -18.86 3.47 -1.99
CA SER A 256 -17.67 4.29 -1.73
C SER A 256 -16.91 4.43 -3.03
N GLY A 257 -16.17 5.51 -3.22
CA GLY A 257 -15.40 5.73 -4.43
C GLY A 257 -15.28 7.20 -4.76
N CYS A 258 -15.18 7.53 -6.04
CA CYS A 258 -15.00 8.93 -6.43
C CYS A 258 -15.71 9.33 -7.72
N LEU A 259 -16.04 10.61 -7.79
CA LEU A 259 -16.37 11.33 -9.01
C LEU A 259 -15.13 12.07 -9.52
N ILE A 260 -14.92 12.03 -10.83
CA ILE A 260 -13.81 12.65 -11.53
C ILE A 260 -14.40 13.52 -12.64
N GLN A 261 -14.29 14.82 -12.45
CA GLN A 261 -14.73 15.82 -13.40
C GLN A 261 -13.51 16.40 -14.13
N GLU A 262 -13.55 16.38 -15.46
CA GLU A 262 -12.52 17.00 -16.28
C GLU A 262 -12.47 18.51 -16.06
N MET A 263 -11.25 19.06 -15.90
CA MET A 263 -11.00 20.49 -15.79
C MET A 263 -10.02 20.93 -16.91
N PRO A 264 -9.99 22.22 -17.27
CA PRO A 264 -9.04 22.72 -18.26
C PRO A 264 -7.57 22.44 -17.89
N ASN A 265 -6.67 22.48 -18.88
CA ASN A 265 -5.21 22.36 -18.72
C ASN A 265 -4.70 21.03 -18.12
N GLY A 266 -5.47 19.94 -18.30
CA GLY A 266 -5.05 18.61 -17.86
C GLY A 266 -5.25 18.34 -16.36
N TYR A 267 -6.07 19.16 -15.69
CA TYR A 267 -6.48 18.95 -14.30
C TYR A 267 -7.78 18.14 -14.23
N SER A 268 -8.06 17.58 -13.06
CA SER A 268 -9.38 17.02 -12.74
C SER A 268 -9.83 17.46 -11.35
N LYS A 269 -11.13 17.69 -11.18
CA LYS A 269 -11.74 17.80 -9.86
C LYS A 269 -12.18 16.41 -9.42
N VAL A 270 -11.65 15.95 -8.30
CA VAL A 270 -12.00 14.65 -7.71
C VAL A 270 -12.82 14.90 -6.45
N THR A 271 -13.97 14.25 -6.33
CA THR A 271 -14.76 14.19 -5.09
C THR A 271 -14.83 12.75 -4.65
N TRP A 272 -14.21 12.45 -3.52
CA TRP A 272 -14.17 11.11 -2.93
C TRP A 272 -15.21 10.99 -1.82
N VAL A 273 -15.91 9.86 -1.78
CA VAL A 273 -16.83 9.46 -0.72
C VAL A 273 -16.35 8.13 -0.17
N GLU A 274 -16.12 8.08 1.13
CA GLU A 274 -15.80 6.85 1.83
C GLU A 274 -16.94 6.54 2.80
N HIS A 275 -17.56 5.36 2.66
CA HIS A 275 -18.68 4.92 3.50
C HIS A 275 -18.51 3.44 3.88
N VAL A 276 -18.25 3.17 5.16
CA VAL A 276 -17.89 1.84 5.67
C VAL A 276 -18.62 1.55 6.98
N GLU A 277 -19.03 0.31 7.17
CA GLU A 277 -19.44 -0.23 8.46
C GLU A 277 -18.33 -1.15 8.98
N VAL A 278 -17.80 -0.90 10.17
CA VAL A 278 -16.61 -1.61 10.67
C VAL A 278 -16.65 -1.87 12.18
N ASP A 279 -16.07 -2.99 12.58
CA ASP A 279 -15.75 -3.30 13.98
C ASP A 279 -14.39 -2.67 14.32
N ASP A 280 -14.42 -1.60 15.11
CA ASP A 280 -13.24 -0.86 15.58
C ASP A 280 -12.82 -1.25 17.02
N SER A 281 -13.41 -2.31 17.60
CA SER A 281 -13.18 -2.71 19.00
C SER A 281 -11.72 -3.04 19.31
N SER A 282 -10.97 -3.48 18.29
CA SER A 282 -9.56 -3.87 18.40
C SER A 282 -8.56 -2.74 18.09
N VAL A 283 -9.04 -1.52 17.83
CA VAL A 283 -8.20 -0.33 17.67
C VAL A 283 -7.64 0.11 19.03
N HIS A 284 -6.32 0.31 19.11
CA HIS A 284 -5.67 0.77 20.34
C HIS A 284 -6.13 2.18 20.74
N ASN A 285 -6.21 2.45 22.05
CA ASN A 285 -6.81 3.68 22.57
C ASN A 285 -6.16 4.97 22.05
N ILE A 286 -4.84 5.01 21.85
CA ILE A 286 -4.15 6.20 21.31
C ILE A 286 -4.57 6.54 19.87
N TYR A 287 -5.05 5.55 19.10
CA TYR A 287 -5.49 5.73 17.71
C TYR A 287 -6.99 5.95 17.57
N LYS A 288 -7.79 5.69 18.62
CA LYS A 288 -9.25 5.85 18.56
C LYS A 288 -9.68 7.25 18.12
N PRO A 289 -9.09 8.37 18.59
CA PRO A 289 -9.51 9.70 18.13
C PRO A 289 -9.24 9.93 16.63
N LEU A 290 -8.08 9.49 16.13
CA LEU A 290 -7.73 9.56 14.70
C LEU A 290 -8.69 8.70 13.84
N VAL A 291 -9.01 7.48 14.28
CA VAL A 291 -9.92 6.59 13.55
C VAL A 291 -11.35 7.13 13.58
N ASN A 292 -11.83 7.53 14.75
CA ASN A 292 -13.20 8.00 14.94
C ASN A 292 -13.51 9.31 14.23
N SER A 293 -12.49 10.13 13.96
CA SER A 293 -12.64 11.38 13.20
C SER A 293 -12.66 11.18 11.68
N GLY A 294 -12.44 9.96 11.20
CA GLY A 294 -12.35 9.66 9.77
C GLY A 294 -11.01 10.07 9.14
N LEU A 295 -10.06 10.61 9.90
CA LEU A 295 -8.74 10.98 9.37
C LEU A 295 -7.88 9.76 8.98
N ALA A 296 -8.10 8.62 9.65
CA ALA A 296 -7.35 7.38 9.38
C ALA A 296 -7.76 6.67 8.09
N PHE A 297 -9.05 6.62 7.75
CA PHE A 297 -9.56 5.81 6.64
C PHE A 297 -10.47 6.58 5.67
N GLY A 298 -10.82 7.84 5.98
CA GLY A 298 -11.80 8.62 5.25
C GLY A 298 -11.30 9.27 3.97
N ALA A 299 -12.23 9.94 3.27
CA ALA A 299 -12.05 10.55 1.97
C ALA A 299 -10.89 11.55 1.89
N LYS A 300 -10.64 12.33 2.96
CA LYS A 300 -9.54 13.31 3.02
C LYS A 300 -8.17 12.63 2.81
N ARG A 301 -7.99 11.42 3.35
CA ARG A 301 -6.74 10.66 3.22
C ARG A 301 -6.52 10.16 1.78
N TRP A 302 -7.57 9.65 1.15
CA TRP A 302 -7.53 9.24 -0.27
C TRP A 302 -7.18 10.40 -1.18
N VAL A 303 -7.86 11.54 -1.03
CA VAL A 303 -7.61 12.74 -1.84
C VAL A 303 -6.22 13.32 -1.57
N GLY A 304 -5.78 13.40 -0.32
CA GLY A 304 -4.44 13.88 0.04
C GLY A 304 -3.33 13.00 -0.55
N THR A 305 -3.49 11.67 -0.49
CA THR A 305 -2.55 10.73 -1.11
C THR A 305 -2.53 10.89 -2.63
N LEU A 306 -3.70 11.05 -3.26
CA LEU A 306 -3.78 11.25 -4.71
C LEU A 306 -3.13 12.57 -5.16
N ASP A 307 -3.41 13.68 -4.48
CA ASP A 307 -2.82 14.99 -4.80
C ASP A 307 -1.28 14.92 -4.68
N ARG A 308 -0.79 14.28 -3.61
CA ARG A 308 0.63 14.02 -3.44
C ARG A 308 1.22 13.20 -4.60
N GLN A 309 0.56 12.13 -5.02
CA GLN A 309 1.08 11.30 -6.11
C GLN A 309 1.09 12.06 -7.44
N CYS A 310 0.14 12.97 -7.67
CA CYS A 310 0.18 13.88 -8.81
C CYS A 310 1.43 14.79 -8.77
N GLU A 311 1.76 15.36 -7.60
CA GLU A 311 2.99 16.15 -7.43
C GLU A 311 4.25 15.32 -7.69
N ARG A 312 4.30 14.09 -7.16
CA ARG A 312 5.43 13.15 -7.36
C ARG A 312 5.64 12.86 -8.84
N LEU A 313 4.57 12.51 -9.56
CA LEU A 313 4.62 12.22 -10.99
C LEU A 313 5.04 13.45 -11.80
N ALA A 314 4.51 14.63 -11.47
CA ALA A 314 4.93 15.89 -12.08
C ALA A 314 6.42 16.15 -11.85
N SER A 315 6.92 15.90 -10.63
CA SER A 315 8.36 15.98 -10.33
C SER A 315 9.16 15.00 -11.17
N ALA A 316 8.74 13.73 -11.29
CA ALA A 316 9.44 12.73 -12.10
C ALA A 316 9.45 13.03 -13.61
N MET A 317 8.42 13.72 -14.12
CA MET A 317 8.33 14.15 -15.51
C MET A 317 9.12 15.42 -15.82
N ALA A 318 9.56 16.17 -14.81
CA ALA A 318 10.36 17.38 -15.00
C ALA A 318 11.67 17.07 -15.74
N SER A 319 11.89 17.73 -16.88
CA SER A 319 13.06 17.55 -17.74
C SER A 319 14.27 18.39 -17.31
N ASN A 320 14.05 19.39 -16.47
CA ASN A 320 15.10 20.30 -16.01
C ASN A 320 15.61 19.80 -14.65
N ILE A 321 16.92 19.58 -14.55
CA ILE A 321 17.60 19.40 -13.26
C ILE A 321 17.93 20.82 -12.76
N PRO A 322 17.34 21.29 -11.65
CA PRO A 322 17.68 22.60 -11.11
C PRO A 322 19.18 22.68 -10.82
N ASN A 323 19.82 23.81 -11.15
CA ASN A 323 21.26 24.05 -10.89
C ASN A 323 21.64 24.00 -9.39
N GLY A 324 20.69 23.75 -8.48
CA GLY A 324 20.86 23.64 -7.03
C GLY A 324 20.82 22.22 -6.47
N ASP A 325 20.50 21.19 -7.28
CA ASP A 325 20.56 19.79 -6.83
C ASP A 325 22.04 19.41 -6.61
N LEU A 326 22.39 19.02 -5.38
CA LEU A 326 23.78 18.74 -5.01
C LEU A 326 24.39 17.61 -5.88
N GLY A 327 25.32 17.98 -6.76
CA GLY A 327 26.62 17.34 -7.03
C GLY A 327 26.72 15.94 -7.65
N VAL A 328 25.72 15.06 -7.58
CA VAL A 328 25.88 13.64 -7.99
C VAL A 328 24.90 13.18 -9.06
N ILE A 329 23.69 13.75 -9.11
CA ILE A 329 22.70 13.41 -10.14
C ILE A 329 23.03 14.18 -11.41
N THR A 330 23.57 13.49 -12.40
CA THR A 330 24.05 14.10 -13.66
C THR A 330 23.14 13.86 -14.86
N SER A 331 22.10 13.03 -14.72
CA SER A 331 21.20 12.65 -15.81
C SER A 331 19.72 12.66 -15.40
N VAL A 332 18.83 12.92 -16.36
CA VAL A 332 17.37 12.88 -16.16
C VAL A 332 16.91 11.44 -15.88
N GLU A 333 17.54 10.47 -16.54
CA GLU A 333 17.29 9.04 -16.34
C GLU A 333 17.71 8.61 -14.94
N GLY A 334 18.85 9.08 -14.45
CA GLY A 334 19.31 8.85 -13.07
C GLY A 334 18.37 9.43 -12.03
N ARG A 335 17.89 10.65 -12.26
CA ARG A 335 16.87 11.29 -11.41
C ARG A 335 15.57 10.46 -11.36
N LYS A 336 15.07 10.00 -12.51
CA LYS A 336 13.87 9.15 -12.59
C LYS A 336 14.07 7.81 -11.89
N SER A 337 15.23 7.17 -12.09
CA SER A 337 15.56 5.91 -11.44
C SER A 337 15.63 6.06 -9.91
N MET A 338 16.24 7.13 -9.40
CA MET A 338 16.28 7.44 -7.97
C MET A 338 14.89 7.69 -7.37
N LEU A 339 14.03 8.44 -8.06
CA LEU A 339 12.63 8.66 -7.63
C LEU A 339 11.81 7.36 -7.62
N LYS A 340 11.98 6.48 -8.62
CA LYS A 340 11.35 5.15 -8.67
C LYS A 340 11.88 4.25 -7.55
N LEU A 341 13.17 4.29 -7.26
CA LEU A 341 13.77 3.56 -6.14
C LEU A 341 13.19 3.98 -4.79
N ALA A 342 13.06 5.30 -4.57
CA ALA A 342 12.48 5.86 -3.36
C ALA A 342 10.99 5.52 -3.21
N GLU A 343 10.23 5.50 -4.30
CA GLU A 343 8.81 5.12 -4.29
C GLU A 343 8.63 3.68 -3.81
N ARG A 344 9.43 2.77 -4.38
CA ARG A 344 9.45 1.37 -4.00
C ARG A 344 9.89 1.18 -2.55
N MET A 345 10.84 2.00 -2.07
CA MET A 345 11.27 2.01 -0.67
C MET A 345 10.11 2.35 0.27
N VAL A 346 9.34 3.41 -0.03
CA VAL A 346 8.16 3.82 0.75
C VAL A 346 7.06 2.76 0.69
N ALA A 347 6.76 2.20 -0.49
CA ALA A 347 5.78 1.13 -0.63
C ALA A 347 6.16 -0.12 0.19
N SER A 348 7.44 -0.51 0.16
CA SER A 348 7.94 -1.64 0.97
C SER A 348 7.93 -1.33 2.46
N PHE A 349 8.14 -0.07 2.88
CA PHE A 349 7.97 0.36 4.27
C PHE A 349 6.52 0.17 4.72
N CYS A 350 5.55 0.78 4.01
CA CYS A 350 4.13 0.69 4.36
C CYS A 350 3.65 -0.77 4.46
N GLY A 351 4.04 -1.63 3.50
CA GLY A 351 3.72 -3.06 3.55
C GLY A 351 4.44 -3.86 4.64
N GLY A 352 5.51 -3.33 5.24
CA GLY A 352 6.27 -3.96 6.32
C GLY A 352 5.83 -3.56 7.73
N VAL A 353 5.22 -2.39 7.90
CA VAL A 353 4.75 -1.88 9.20
C VAL A 353 3.46 -2.58 9.68
N THR A 354 2.61 -2.97 8.73
CA THR A 354 1.23 -3.33 9.04
C THR A 354 1.04 -4.80 9.42
N ALA A 355 0.11 -5.01 10.37
CA ALA A 355 -0.39 -6.30 10.84
C ALA A 355 -1.23 -7.09 9.82
N SER A 356 -0.74 -7.29 8.58
CA SER A 356 -1.51 -8.01 7.55
C SER A 356 -1.78 -9.47 7.92
N VAL A 357 -2.99 -9.95 7.60
CA VAL A 357 -3.48 -11.31 7.92
C VAL A 357 -2.64 -12.41 7.23
N ALA A 358 -1.96 -12.09 6.13
CA ALA A 358 -1.10 -13.03 5.41
C ALA A 358 0.21 -13.39 6.15
N HIS A 359 0.62 -12.57 7.11
CA HIS A 359 1.88 -12.72 7.80
C HIS A 359 1.66 -12.57 9.30
N GLN A 360 1.57 -13.70 10.00
CA GLN A 360 1.29 -13.72 11.43
C GLN A 360 2.39 -12.98 12.21
N TRP A 361 2.02 -11.87 12.84
CA TRP A 361 2.90 -11.14 13.75
C TRP A 361 2.96 -11.86 15.09
N THR A 362 4.15 -11.90 15.68
CA THR A 362 4.35 -12.35 17.05
C THR A 362 4.62 -11.13 17.93
N THR A 363 3.77 -10.89 18.91
CA THR A 363 4.03 -9.87 19.94
C THR A 363 5.11 -10.41 20.87
N LEU A 364 6.19 -9.65 21.07
CA LEU A 364 7.22 -10.00 22.02
C LEU A 364 7.01 -9.16 23.27
N SER A 365 6.37 -9.75 24.28
CA SER A 365 6.21 -9.09 25.58
C SER A 365 7.57 -9.10 26.30
N GLY A 366 8.26 -7.95 26.31
CA GLY A 366 9.52 -7.74 27.02
C GLY A 366 9.46 -6.49 27.90
N SER A 367 9.93 -6.63 29.14
CA SER A 367 9.91 -5.60 30.19
C SER A 367 10.67 -4.32 29.78
N GLY A 368 10.00 -3.34 29.16
CA GLY A 368 10.57 -2.00 29.01
C GLY A 368 9.93 -1.08 27.96
N ALA A 369 9.25 -1.62 26.95
CA ALA A 369 8.47 -0.85 25.99
C ALA A 369 7.14 -1.57 25.77
N GLU A 370 6.01 -0.94 26.07
CA GLU A 370 4.71 -1.53 25.73
C GLU A 370 4.64 -1.70 24.20
N ASP A 371 4.41 -2.94 23.77
CA ASP A 371 3.95 -3.37 22.45
C ASP A 371 4.86 -3.14 21.22
N VAL A 372 6.12 -3.57 21.28
CA VAL A 372 6.90 -3.85 20.05
C VAL A 372 6.35 -5.13 19.40
N ARG A 373 5.91 -5.02 18.14
CA ARG A 373 5.52 -6.18 17.33
C ARG A 373 6.65 -6.56 16.39
N VAL A 374 6.88 -7.86 16.25
CA VAL A 374 7.89 -8.40 15.34
C VAL A 374 7.28 -9.45 14.42
N MET A 375 7.64 -9.36 13.16
CA MET A 375 7.29 -10.27 12.08
C MET A 375 8.58 -10.79 11.46
N THR A 376 8.62 -12.08 11.14
CA THR A 376 9.70 -12.66 10.35
C THR A 376 9.22 -12.93 8.93
N ARG A 377 9.98 -12.46 7.94
CA ARG A 377 9.77 -12.78 6.53
C ARG A 377 10.99 -13.52 5.99
N LYS A 378 10.74 -14.59 5.24
CA LYS A 378 11.77 -15.26 4.45
C LYS A 378 11.73 -14.67 3.05
N SER A 379 12.85 -14.12 2.60
CA SER A 379 13.03 -13.60 1.25
C SER A 379 13.88 -14.58 0.46
N VAL A 380 13.27 -15.18 -0.56
CA VAL A 380 13.91 -16.08 -1.53
C VAL A 380 13.42 -15.62 -2.89
N ASP A 381 14.34 -15.38 -3.83
CA ASP A 381 14.02 -14.99 -5.20
C ASP A 381 13.09 -13.76 -5.31
N ASP A 382 13.22 -12.79 -4.40
CA ASP A 382 12.46 -11.53 -4.39
C ASP A 382 13.34 -10.39 -4.92
N PRO A 383 13.20 -9.99 -6.19
CA PRO A 383 14.01 -8.93 -6.78
C PRO A 383 13.87 -7.63 -5.99
N GLY A 384 14.99 -7.02 -5.63
CA GLY A 384 14.98 -5.76 -4.86
C GLY A 384 14.97 -5.93 -3.34
N ARG A 385 15.01 -7.17 -2.83
CA ARG A 385 15.31 -7.45 -1.43
C ARG A 385 16.54 -8.34 -1.30
N PRO A 386 17.32 -8.21 -0.21
CA PRO A 386 18.40 -9.13 0.04
C PRO A 386 17.84 -10.52 0.37
N PRO A 387 18.43 -11.61 -0.17
CA PRO A 387 18.01 -12.96 0.18
C PRO A 387 18.32 -13.25 1.65
N GLY A 388 17.41 -13.96 2.31
CA GLY A 388 17.60 -14.37 3.70
C GLY A 388 16.36 -14.22 4.57
N ILE A 389 16.59 -14.02 5.86
CA ILE A 389 15.57 -13.82 6.88
C ILE A 389 15.55 -12.35 7.27
N VAL A 390 14.43 -11.69 7.03
CA VAL A 390 14.19 -10.30 7.36
C VAL A 390 13.27 -10.23 8.58
N LEU A 391 13.67 -9.45 9.58
CA LEU A 391 12.81 -9.07 10.69
C LEU A 391 12.21 -7.69 10.43
N ASN A 392 10.88 -7.64 10.48
CA ASN A 392 10.12 -6.40 10.51
C ASN A 392 9.71 -6.13 11.96
N ALA A 393 10.21 -5.05 12.54
CA ALA A 393 9.83 -4.62 13.88
C ALA A 393 9.16 -3.26 13.81
N ALA A 394 8.05 -3.10 14.51
CA ALA A 394 7.33 -1.83 14.57
C ALA A 394 6.75 -1.59 15.96
N THR A 395 6.69 -0.32 16.36
CA THR A 395 5.99 0.14 17.57
C THR A 395 5.36 1.50 17.32
N SER A 396 4.40 1.89 18.16
CA SER A 396 3.75 3.19 18.05
C SER A 396 3.48 3.79 19.42
N PHE A 397 3.64 5.10 19.51
CA PHE A 397 3.45 5.85 20.75
C PHE A 397 2.99 7.27 20.43
N TRP A 398 2.44 7.94 21.44
CA TRP A 398 2.02 9.33 21.35
C TRP A 398 3.11 10.26 21.86
N LEU A 399 3.25 11.42 21.22
CA LEU A 399 4.14 12.50 21.60
C LEU A 399 3.33 13.80 21.82
N PRO A 400 3.61 14.57 22.89
CA PRO A 400 3.00 15.88 23.14
C PRO A 400 3.58 16.99 22.25
N VAL A 401 3.90 16.68 20.99
CA VAL A 401 4.59 17.55 20.05
C VAL A 401 3.83 17.53 18.72
N PRO A 402 3.60 18.68 18.07
CA PRO A 402 2.89 18.74 16.80
C PRO A 402 3.54 17.89 15.71
N PRO A 403 2.77 17.24 14.81
CA PRO A 403 3.31 16.40 13.74
C PRO A 403 4.36 17.08 12.86
N ALA A 404 4.18 18.38 12.57
CA ALA A 404 5.13 19.15 11.76
C ALA A 404 6.51 19.28 12.43
N ALA A 405 6.55 19.54 13.74
CA ALA A 405 7.81 19.65 14.47
C ALA A 405 8.53 18.29 14.56
N VAL A 406 7.79 17.20 14.77
CA VAL A 406 8.37 15.84 14.72
C VAL A 406 8.88 15.50 13.32
N PHE A 407 8.16 15.89 12.27
CA PHE A 407 8.57 15.69 10.88
C PHE A 407 9.84 16.45 10.54
N ASP A 408 9.92 17.74 10.89
CA ASP A 408 11.09 18.57 10.68
C ASP A 408 12.30 18.02 11.44
N PHE A 409 12.12 17.62 12.71
CA PHE A 409 13.17 16.99 13.51
C PHE A 409 13.68 15.68 12.89
N LEU A 410 12.80 14.79 12.43
CA LEU A 410 13.22 13.47 11.94
C LEU A 410 13.86 13.51 10.54
N ARG A 411 13.52 14.50 9.71
CA ARG A 411 14.09 14.61 8.36
C ARG A 411 15.44 15.32 8.32
N ASP A 412 15.70 16.19 9.29
CA ASP A 412 16.91 17.02 9.37
C ASP A 412 18.17 16.16 9.54
N GLU A 413 19.14 16.35 8.65
CA GLU A 413 20.41 15.64 8.70
C GLU A 413 21.25 15.96 9.94
N THR A 414 21.08 17.16 10.53
CA THR A 414 21.87 17.62 11.67
C THR A 414 21.41 16.99 12.98
N SER A 415 20.10 16.76 13.14
CA SER A 415 19.49 16.09 14.29
C SER A 415 19.63 14.56 14.25
N ARG A 416 19.95 13.98 13.09
CA ARG A 416 19.98 12.53 12.87
C ARG A 416 20.82 11.77 13.88
N SER A 417 21.94 12.33 14.30
CA SER A 417 22.84 11.73 15.30
C SER A 417 22.19 11.55 16.68
N GLU A 418 21.12 12.28 16.98
CA GLU A 418 20.40 12.20 18.25
C GLU A 418 19.58 10.90 18.35
N TRP A 419 18.98 10.46 17.25
CA TRP A 419 18.06 9.31 17.22
C TRP A 419 18.57 8.09 16.45
N ASP A 420 19.42 8.27 15.43
CA ASP A 420 19.91 7.19 14.58
C ASP A 420 21.12 6.49 15.22
N ILE A 421 20.83 5.43 15.96
CA ILE A 421 21.83 4.59 16.62
C ILE A 421 22.78 3.95 15.60
N LEU A 422 22.30 3.63 14.39
CA LEU A 422 23.10 2.97 13.37
C LEU A 422 24.14 3.89 12.73
N SER A 423 23.93 5.20 12.84
CA SER A 423 24.89 6.23 12.39
C SER A 423 26.10 6.38 13.34
N ASN A 424 26.12 5.73 14.51
CA ASN A 424 27.22 5.74 15.49
C ASN A 424 27.74 7.16 15.84
N GLY A 425 26.86 8.17 15.82
CA GLY A 425 27.22 9.56 16.09
C GLY A 425 28.08 10.23 15.01
N GLY A 426 28.20 9.63 13.82
CA GLY A 426 28.85 10.26 12.68
C GLY A 426 28.06 11.46 12.16
N ALA A 427 28.76 12.47 11.65
CA ALA A 427 28.13 13.62 11.03
C ALA A 427 27.50 13.20 9.70
N VAL A 428 26.24 13.55 9.47
CA VAL A 428 25.53 13.20 8.24
C VAL A 428 25.63 14.35 7.26
N GLN A 429 25.98 14.04 6.02
CA GLN A 429 26.09 14.99 4.93
C GLN A 429 25.12 14.62 3.81
N GLU A 430 24.31 15.56 3.36
CA GLU A 430 23.51 15.41 2.15
C GLU A 430 24.41 15.50 0.92
N MET A 431 24.34 14.47 0.07
CA MET A 431 25.11 14.34 -1.17
C MET A 431 24.31 14.72 -2.40
N ALA A 432 23.00 14.49 -2.36
CA ALA A 432 22.06 14.83 -3.42
C ALA A 432 20.69 15.08 -2.81
N HIS A 433 19.93 15.98 -3.43
CA HIS A 433 18.60 16.38 -3.01
C HIS A 433 17.72 16.50 -4.24
N ILE A 434 16.51 15.94 -4.18
CA ILE A 434 15.49 16.12 -5.22
C ILE A 434 14.21 16.59 -4.53
N ALA A 435 13.78 17.82 -4.80
CA ALA A 435 12.46 18.28 -4.38
C ALA A 435 11.36 17.44 -5.01
N ASN A 436 10.42 16.95 -4.19
CA ASN A 436 9.42 15.94 -4.55
C ASN A 436 7.99 16.40 -4.19
N GLY A 437 7.72 17.70 -4.31
CA GLY A 437 6.40 18.30 -4.09
C GLY A 437 6.45 19.82 -3.93
N ARG A 438 5.29 20.42 -3.63
CA ARG A 438 5.18 21.86 -3.34
C ARG A 438 5.76 22.25 -1.99
N ASP A 439 5.59 21.38 -1.00
CA ASP A 439 6.15 21.57 0.35
C ASP A 439 7.66 21.28 0.35
N HIS A 440 8.45 22.16 0.96
CA HIS A 440 9.91 22.04 0.99
C HIS A 440 10.40 20.81 1.79
N GLY A 441 9.58 20.28 2.68
CA GLY A 441 9.84 19.02 3.38
C GLY A 441 9.73 17.79 2.50
N ASN A 442 9.12 17.91 1.32
CA ASN A 442 8.94 16.81 0.39
C ASN A 442 10.18 16.65 -0.48
N SER A 443 10.98 15.64 -0.19
CA SER A 443 12.24 15.44 -0.89
C SER A 443 12.69 13.97 -0.91
N VAL A 444 13.54 13.66 -1.88
CA VAL A 444 14.35 12.44 -1.90
C VAL A 444 15.82 12.86 -1.78
N SER A 445 16.46 12.43 -0.70
CA SER A 445 17.83 12.80 -0.37
C SER A 445 18.73 11.56 -0.36
N LEU A 446 19.98 11.76 -0.78
CA LEU A 446 21.04 10.76 -0.65
C LEU A 446 22.03 11.27 0.40
N LEU A 447 22.16 10.53 1.49
CA LEU A 447 22.95 10.94 2.65
C LEU A 447 24.19 10.05 2.81
N ARG A 448 25.27 10.65 3.30
CA ARG A 448 26.51 9.96 3.69
C ARG A 448 26.80 10.21 5.15
N VAL A 449 27.10 9.15 5.88
CA VAL A 449 27.57 9.25 7.27
C VAL A 449 29.09 9.34 7.28
N ASN A 450 29.61 10.49 7.71
CA ASN A 450 31.04 10.75 7.87
C ASN A 450 31.45 10.35 9.30
N SER A 451 32.15 9.22 9.43
CA SER A 451 32.73 8.77 10.70
C SER A 451 34.26 8.90 10.68
N ALA A 452 34.88 9.23 11.82
CA ALA A 452 36.33 9.40 11.94
C ALA A 452 37.16 8.17 11.52
N ASN A 453 36.54 6.98 11.43
CA ASN A 453 37.16 5.73 11.00
C ASN A 453 36.79 5.31 9.54
N SER A 454 36.10 6.15 8.76
CA SER A 454 35.36 5.72 7.56
C SER A 454 35.97 6.10 6.21
N ASN A 455 37.25 5.78 5.98
CA ASN A 455 37.77 5.72 4.60
C ASN A 455 37.16 4.56 3.77
N GLN A 456 36.15 3.82 4.29
CA GLN A 456 35.63 2.57 3.73
C GLN A 456 34.13 2.27 3.99
N SER A 457 33.25 3.24 4.25
CA SER A 457 31.80 2.94 4.24
C SER A 457 31.28 2.86 2.80
N ASN A 458 31.09 1.64 2.29
CA ASN A 458 30.51 1.41 0.96
C ASN A 458 28.99 1.67 0.91
N MET A 459 28.39 2.21 1.96
CA MET A 459 26.94 2.40 2.08
C MET A 459 26.59 3.89 2.12
N LEU A 460 25.56 4.26 1.37
CA LEU A 460 24.84 5.53 1.45
C LEU A 460 23.48 5.28 2.08
N ILE A 461 22.77 6.35 2.44
CA ILE A 461 21.40 6.27 2.92
C ILE A 461 20.50 6.99 1.92
N LEU A 462 19.61 6.25 1.27
CA LEU A 462 18.52 6.84 0.52
C LEU A 462 17.42 7.21 1.52
N GLN A 463 16.93 8.44 1.48
CA GLN A 463 15.85 8.93 2.34
C GLN A 463 14.77 9.58 1.47
N GLU A 464 13.52 9.26 1.76
CA GLU A 464 12.37 10.00 1.29
C GLU A 464 11.64 10.60 2.48
N SER A 465 11.40 11.91 2.41
CA SER A 465 10.61 12.67 3.37
C SER A 465 9.38 13.21 2.66
N CYS A 466 8.20 13.01 3.23
CA CYS A 466 6.96 13.47 2.64
C CYS A 466 5.92 13.86 3.71
N THR A 467 5.30 15.03 3.61
CA THR A 467 4.11 15.45 4.37
C THR A 467 2.91 15.83 3.49
N ASP A 468 1.71 15.39 3.86
CA ASP A 468 0.45 15.84 3.26
C ASP A 468 -0.62 16.06 4.35
N ALA A 469 -1.85 16.39 3.94
CA ALA A 469 -2.94 16.71 4.86
C ALA A 469 -3.39 15.54 5.76
N SER A 470 -2.93 14.31 5.49
CA SER A 470 -3.25 13.09 6.26
C SER A 470 -2.13 12.65 7.19
N GLY A 471 -0.88 13.04 6.93
CA GLY A 471 0.26 12.68 7.75
C GLY A 471 1.59 12.88 7.03
N SER A 472 2.67 12.53 7.74
CA SER A 472 4.04 12.65 7.25
C SER A 472 4.81 11.35 7.41
N TYR A 473 5.80 11.14 6.55
CA TYR A 473 6.70 10.00 6.57
C TYR A 473 8.14 10.46 6.40
N VAL A 474 9.03 9.77 7.08
CA VAL A 474 10.47 9.83 6.83
C VAL A 474 10.95 8.39 6.73
N VAL A 475 11.16 7.92 5.50
CA VAL A 475 11.53 6.55 5.19
C VAL A 475 12.94 6.54 4.61
N TYR A 476 13.78 5.65 5.08
CA TYR A 476 15.16 5.55 4.60
C TYR A 476 15.63 4.09 4.53
N ALA A 477 16.64 3.85 3.71
CA ALA A 477 17.29 2.56 3.60
C ALA A 477 18.78 2.73 3.32
N PRO A 478 19.64 1.88 3.90
CA PRO A 478 21.03 1.80 3.49
C PRO A 478 21.13 1.19 2.09
N VAL A 479 21.94 1.79 1.22
CA VAL A 479 22.16 1.34 -0.17
C VAL A 479 23.65 1.30 -0.48
N ASP A 480 24.10 0.23 -1.12
CA ASP A 480 25.49 0.11 -1.57
C ASP A 480 25.84 1.16 -2.64
N ILE A 481 27.03 1.75 -2.56
CA ILE A 481 27.51 2.80 -3.48
C ILE A 481 27.53 2.30 -4.93
N VAL A 482 27.90 1.04 -5.18
CA VAL A 482 27.94 0.48 -6.54
C VAL A 482 26.53 0.37 -7.09
N ALA A 483 25.59 -0.14 -6.30
CA ALA A 483 24.18 -0.21 -6.70
C ALA A 483 23.59 1.20 -6.92
N MET A 484 23.89 2.15 -6.04
CA MET A 484 23.42 3.54 -6.19
C MET A 484 24.03 4.22 -7.42
N ASN A 485 25.30 3.97 -7.75
CA ASN A 485 25.91 4.48 -8.97
C ASN A 485 25.19 3.95 -10.23
N VAL A 486 24.72 2.71 -10.23
CA VAL A 486 23.90 2.18 -11.34
C VAL A 486 22.58 2.96 -11.46
N VAL A 487 21.90 3.20 -10.34
CA VAL A 487 20.65 3.98 -10.28
C VAL A 487 20.86 5.40 -10.79
N LEU A 488 21.91 6.09 -10.31
CA LEU A 488 22.25 7.47 -10.69
C LEU A 488 22.63 7.61 -12.18
N ASN A 489 23.00 6.50 -12.83
CA ASN A 489 23.26 6.44 -14.28
C ASN A 489 22.04 5.94 -15.08
N GLY A 490 20.85 5.86 -14.47
CA GLY A 490 19.60 5.47 -15.14
C GLY A 490 19.37 3.96 -15.24
N GLY A 491 20.11 3.15 -14.48
CA GLY A 491 19.85 1.71 -14.38
C GLY A 491 18.52 1.39 -13.72
N ASP A 492 18.04 0.16 -13.87
CA ASP A 492 16.74 -0.27 -13.34
C ASP A 492 16.78 -0.43 -11.81
N PRO A 493 15.99 0.36 -11.06
CA PRO A 493 15.98 0.28 -9.61
C PRO A 493 15.31 -0.99 -9.07
N ASP A 494 14.56 -1.75 -9.90
CA ASP A 494 13.79 -2.92 -9.44
C ASP A 494 14.66 -4.06 -8.89
N TYR A 495 15.96 -4.06 -9.18
CA TYR A 495 16.92 -5.07 -8.69
C TYR A 495 17.79 -4.58 -7.53
N VAL A 496 17.68 -3.32 -7.11
CA VAL A 496 18.48 -2.78 -6.00
C VAL A 496 17.96 -3.33 -4.69
N ALA A 497 18.76 -4.09 -3.94
CA ALA A 497 18.33 -4.63 -2.66
C ALA A 497 18.15 -3.52 -1.60
N LEU A 498 16.94 -3.37 -1.04
CA LEU A 498 16.64 -2.43 0.03
C LEU A 498 15.87 -3.08 1.18
N LEU A 499 16.15 -2.62 2.40
CA LEU A 499 15.33 -2.89 3.59
C LEU A 499 14.99 -1.56 4.26
N PRO A 500 13.80 -1.01 4.00
CA PRO A 500 13.44 0.30 4.50
C PRO A 500 13.17 0.29 6.01
N SER A 501 13.58 1.37 6.65
CA SER A 501 13.25 1.72 8.02
C SER A 501 12.73 3.15 8.04
N GLY A 502 12.09 3.57 9.13
CA GLY A 502 11.62 4.94 9.21
C GLY A 502 10.40 5.12 10.08
N PHE A 503 9.66 6.17 9.73
CA PHE A 503 8.68 6.80 10.59
C PHE A 503 7.39 7.11 9.84
N ALA A 504 6.25 6.83 10.46
CA ALA A 504 4.96 7.39 10.08
C ALA A 504 4.49 8.32 11.21
N ILE A 505 4.10 9.54 10.85
CA ILE A 505 3.78 10.64 11.77
C ILE A 505 2.36 11.08 11.45
N LEU A 506 1.42 10.74 12.32
CA LEU A 506 0.01 11.03 12.14
C LEU A 506 -0.45 12.05 13.20
N PRO A 507 -1.47 12.88 12.91
CA PRO A 507 -2.08 13.71 13.94
C PRO A 507 -2.74 12.83 15.01
N ASP A 508 -2.82 13.30 16.25
CA ASP A 508 -3.48 12.55 17.34
C ASP A 508 -5.02 12.65 17.34
N GLY A 509 -5.58 13.46 16.44
CA GLY A 509 -7.01 13.60 16.21
C GLY A 509 -7.45 15.07 16.20
N PRO A 510 -8.75 15.36 16.06
CA PRO A 510 -9.28 16.71 16.20
C PRO A 510 -9.01 17.21 17.63
N SER A 511 -8.43 18.41 17.76
CA SER A 511 -8.19 19.02 19.07
C SER A 511 -9.52 19.35 19.73
N GLY A 512 -9.92 18.56 20.73
CA GLY A 512 -11.10 18.88 21.54
C GLY A 512 -10.93 20.25 22.21
N ASN A 513 -11.80 21.21 21.86
CA ASN A 513 -11.93 22.54 22.46
C ASN A 513 -10.77 23.55 22.24
N ALA A 514 -10.52 23.97 21.00
CA ALA A 514 -9.90 25.28 20.74
C ALA A 514 -10.88 26.18 19.99
N GLN A 515 -11.63 26.96 20.77
CA GLN A 515 -12.40 28.09 20.29
C GLN A 515 -11.44 29.09 19.62
N ALA A 516 -11.71 29.42 18.35
CA ALA A 516 -11.23 30.59 17.62
C ALA A 516 -9.70 30.84 17.58
N ALA A 517 -9.07 30.42 16.49
CA ALA A 517 -8.02 31.21 15.84
C ALA A 517 -8.21 31.12 14.32
N VAL A 518 -9.03 32.03 13.79
CA VAL A 518 -9.02 32.35 12.36
C VAL A 518 -7.70 33.04 12.09
N GLY A 519 -6.79 32.32 11.43
CA GLY A 519 -5.55 32.84 10.91
C GLY A 519 -5.20 32.09 9.64
N GLU A 520 -5.37 32.74 8.48
CA GLU A 520 -4.75 32.33 7.23
C GLU A 520 -3.23 32.39 7.40
N ASN A 521 -2.65 31.31 7.91
CA ASN A 521 -1.26 30.86 7.73
C ASN A 521 -1.07 29.60 8.59
N GLY A 522 -0.67 28.50 7.95
CA GLY A 522 -0.61 27.15 8.53
C GLY A 522 0.47 26.95 9.59
N SER A 523 0.30 27.52 10.78
CA SER A 523 1.13 27.17 11.94
C SER A 523 0.35 27.32 13.25
N GLY A 524 0.20 26.20 13.97
CA GLY A 524 0.01 26.21 15.42
C GLY A 524 -1.43 26.25 15.93
N SER A 525 -2.10 25.09 15.95
CA SER A 525 -3.05 24.77 17.02
C SER A 525 -2.63 23.42 17.60
N GLY A 526 -2.30 23.40 18.89
CA GLY A 526 -1.51 22.37 19.56
C GLY A 526 -2.24 21.04 19.77
N GLY A 527 -2.08 20.13 18.80
CA GLY A 527 -2.30 18.68 18.97
C GLY A 527 -0.97 17.94 19.11
N GLY A 528 -1.00 16.76 19.72
CA GLY A 528 0.14 15.85 19.73
C GLY A 528 0.30 15.08 18.42
N SER A 529 1.24 14.14 18.41
CA SER A 529 1.49 13.27 17.25
C SER A 529 1.49 11.81 17.64
N LEU A 530 0.97 10.99 16.74
CA LEU A 530 1.08 9.54 16.79
C LEU A 530 2.27 9.14 15.92
N LEU A 531 3.33 8.67 16.55
CA LEU A 531 4.56 8.28 15.88
C LEU A 531 4.66 6.76 15.84
N THR A 532 4.78 6.21 14.63
CA THR A 532 5.15 4.82 14.39
C THR A 532 6.61 4.76 13.98
N VAL A 533 7.39 3.94 14.67
CA VAL A 533 8.78 3.63 14.31
C VAL A 533 8.81 2.21 13.78
N ALA A 534 9.49 1.97 12.65
CA ALA A 534 9.67 0.63 12.13
C ALA A 534 11.02 0.40 11.47
N PHE A 535 11.51 -0.83 11.60
CA PHE A 535 12.77 -1.30 11.04
C PHE A 535 12.56 -2.59 10.25
N GLN A 536 13.19 -2.69 9.08
CA GLN A 536 13.37 -3.95 8.36
C GLN A 536 14.85 -4.30 8.39
N ILE A 537 15.20 -5.45 8.98
CA ILE A 537 16.59 -5.83 9.26
C ILE A 537 16.85 -7.25 8.76
N LEU A 538 17.88 -7.42 7.93
CA LEU A 538 18.39 -8.73 7.56
C LEU A 538 19.11 -9.35 8.76
N VAL A 539 18.59 -10.45 9.29
CA VAL A 539 19.20 -11.15 10.44
C VAL A 539 20.02 -12.36 10.05
N ASP A 540 19.74 -12.94 8.88
CA ASP A 540 20.53 -14.01 8.31
C ASP A 540 20.42 -13.95 6.79
N SER A 541 21.51 -14.19 6.06
CA SER A 541 21.51 -14.22 4.58
C SER A 541 21.07 -15.59 4.03
N VAL A 542 21.00 -16.61 4.89
CA VAL A 542 20.56 -17.97 4.54
C VAL A 542 19.07 -18.11 4.86
N PRO A 543 18.19 -18.25 3.86
CA PRO A 543 16.73 -18.30 4.09
C PRO A 543 16.23 -19.51 4.89
N THR A 544 17.05 -20.56 4.99
CA THR A 544 16.77 -21.78 5.76
C THR A 544 17.28 -21.72 7.20
N ALA A 545 17.99 -20.65 7.59
CA ALA A 545 18.48 -20.49 8.94
C ALA A 545 17.35 -20.44 9.97
N LYS A 546 17.67 -20.78 11.22
CA LYS A 546 16.73 -20.64 12.33
C LYS A 546 16.90 -19.25 12.92
N LEU A 547 15.79 -18.54 13.09
CA LEU A 547 15.77 -17.26 13.78
C LEU A 547 16.25 -17.45 15.22
N SER A 548 17.26 -16.67 15.64
CA SER A 548 17.74 -16.70 17.01
C SER A 548 16.94 -15.73 17.89
N LEU A 549 16.62 -16.13 19.12
CA LEU A 549 16.02 -15.23 20.12
C LEU A 549 16.93 -14.03 20.42
N GLY A 550 18.25 -14.19 20.26
CA GLY A 550 19.21 -13.09 20.40
C GLY A 550 19.03 -12.00 19.34
N SER A 551 18.87 -12.38 18.06
CA SER A 551 18.62 -11.43 16.96
C SER A 551 17.34 -10.63 17.20
N VAL A 552 16.30 -11.31 17.64
CA VAL A 552 15.01 -10.70 17.99
C VAL A 552 15.16 -9.71 19.16
N ALA A 553 15.88 -10.09 20.22
CA ALA A 553 16.15 -9.22 21.36
C ALA A 553 16.96 -7.98 20.94
N THR A 554 17.97 -8.14 20.08
CA THR A 554 18.76 -7.01 19.55
C THR A 554 17.90 -6.00 18.79
N VAL A 555 17.02 -6.47 17.90
CA VAL A 555 16.10 -5.59 17.17
C VAL A 555 15.12 -4.89 18.11
N ASN A 556 14.61 -5.60 19.12
CA ASN A 556 13.74 -5.01 20.14
C ASN A 556 14.46 -3.93 20.97
N SER A 557 15.72 -4.16 21.34
CA SER A 557 16.53 -3.14 22.03
C SER A 557 16.85 -1.95 21.14
N LEU A 558 17.11 -2.16 19.85
CA LEU A 558 17.35 -1.09 18.88
C LEU A 558 16.13 -0.17 18.78
N ILE A 559 14.94 -0.73 18.55
CA ILE A 559 13.72 0.07 18.43
C ILE A 559 13.39 0.80 19.73
N ALA A 560 13.48 0.14 20.89
CA ALA A 560 13.25 0.77 22.18
C ALA A 560 14.23 1.93 22.43
N CYS A 561 15.51 1.76 22.11
CA CYS A 561 16.51 2.82 22.30
C CYS A 561 16.27 4.00 21.34
N THR A 562 15.88 3.75 20.09
CA THR A 562 15.50 4.82 19.14
C THR A 562 14.29 5.60 19.64
N VAL A 563 13.25 4.90 20.15
CA VAL A 563 12.07 5.54 20.73
C VAL A 563 12.43 6.46 21.89
N GLU A 564 13.24 5.99 22.84
CA GLU A 564 13.64 6.79 24.00
C GLU A 564 14.50 7.99 23.61
N ARG A 565 15.39 7.85 22.61
CA ARG A 565 16.17 8.97 22.07
C ARG A 565 15.30 10.03 21.40
N ILE A 566 14.32 9.61 20.58
CA ILE A 566 13.39 10.55 19.95
C ILE A 566 12.60 11.30 21.01
N LYS A 567 11.98 10.60 21.96
CA LYS A 567 11.25 11.24 23.08
C LYS A 567 12.14 12.21 23.85
N ALA A 568 13.37 11.82 24.14
CA ALA A 568 14.30 12.66 24.88
C ALA A 568 14.70 13.93 24.10
N ALA A 569 14.84 13.86 22.78
CA ALA A 569 15.18 15.02 21.96
C ALA A 569 13.96 15.95 21.80
N VAL A 570 12.84 15.44 21.27
CA VAL A 570 11.71 16.30 20.89
C VAL A 570 10.90 16.84 22.06
N CYS A 571 10.87 16.13 23.20
CA CYS A 571 10.14 16.61 24.38
C CYS A 571 10.94 17.60 25.25
N ARG A 572 12.26 17.72 25.04
CA ARG A 572 13.09 18.71 25.76
C ARG A 572 12.82 20.12 25.30
N ASP A 573 12.64 20.32 24.00
CA ASP A 573 12.45 21.65 23.40
C ASP A 573 11.06 22.25 23.65
N SER A 574 10.10 21.44 24.11
CA SER A 574 8.75 21.87 24.48
C SER A 574 8.61 22.47 25.90
N ASN A 575 9.69 22.51 26.69
CA ASN A 575 9.73 23.23 27.97
C ASN A 575 10.57 24.52 27.84
N PRO A 576 9.97 25.70 27.64
CA PRO A 576 10.72 26.94 27.81
C PRO A 576 11.11 27.07 29.29
N GLN A 577 12.40 27.30 29.55
CA GLN A 577 12.90 27.74 30.86
C GLN A 577 12.34 29.11 31.25
#